data_AF-A0A1R1YKB3-F1
#
_entry.id   AF-A0A1R1YKB3-F1
#
_cell.length_a   1.000
_cell.length_b   1.000
_cell.length_c   1.000
_cell.angle_alpha   90.00
_cell.angle_beta   90.00
_cell.angle_gamma   90.00
#
_symmetry.space_group_name_H-M   'P 1'
#
loop_
_entity.id
_entity.type
_entity.pdbx_description
1 polymer ?
#
loop_
_entity_poly.entity_id
_entity_poly.type
_entity_poly.pdbx_seq_one_letter_code
_entity_poly.pdbx_strand_id
1 'polypeptide(L)'
;MENSPRYNKGHDHFVRTYGRVSTKLLNRIDSFHPDLVYSILECVYSDILSNDAILSDSESEIITVAAICILDTPEQLFSHVRGAKRLGVADTAIDAILELSREIKNIS
;
A
#
# COMPACT_ATOMS: atom_id res chain seq x y z
N MET A 1 13.38 -9.59 11.94
CA MET A 1 14.76 -9.12 12.20
C MET A 1 15.21 -8.36 10.98
N GLU A 2 15.78 -7.17 11.17
CA GLU A 2 16.29 -6.34 10.08
C GLU A 2 17.22 -7.15 9.17
N ASN A 3 17.01 -7.06 7.85
CA ASN A 3 17.70 -7.82 6.79
C ASN A 3 17.34 -9.31 6.65
N SER A 4 16.28 -9.80 7.30
CA SER A 4 15.73 -11.13 6.98
C SER A 4 15.18 -11.18 5.53
N PRO A 5 15.06 -12.36 4.89
CA PRO A 5 14.44 -12.47 3.57
C PRO A 5 13.02 -11.89 3.52
N ARG A 6 12.24 -12.05 4.59
CA ARG A 6 10.90 -11.46 4.73
C ARG A 6 10.96 -9.95 4.83
N TYR A 7 11.86 -9.42 5.66
CA TYR A 7 12.09 -7.99 5.78
C TYR A 7 12.42 -7.36 4.42
N ASN A 8 13.38 -7.94 3.69
CA ASN A 8 13.81 -7.42 2.38
C ASN A 8 12.66 -7.44 1.37
N LYS A 9 11.91 -8.54 1.30
CA LYS A 9 10.76 -8.66 0.40
C LYS A 9 9.70 -7.58 0.67
N GLY A 10 9.33 -7.40 1.94
CA GLY A 10 8.37 -6.38 2.34
C GLY A 10 8.88 -4.97 2.11
N HIS A 11 10.13 -4.71 2.47
CA HIS A 11 10.81 -3.43 2.24
C HIS A 11 10.86 -3.08 0.75
N ASP A 12 11.22 -4.02 -0.12
CA ASP A 12 11.33 -3.78 -1.56
C ASP A 12 9.97 -3.43 -2.18
N HIS A 13 8.91 -4.14 -1.80
CA HIS A 13 7.55 -3.79 -2.24
C HIS A 13 7.13 -2.42 -1.68
N PHE A 14 7.39 -2.14 -0.40
CA PHE A 14 7.12 -0.84 0.21
C PHE A 14 7.83 0.30 -0.54
N VAL A 15 9.10 0.12 -0.92
CA VAL A 15 9.84 1.11 -1.71
C VAL A 15 9.25 1.28 -3.11
N ARG A 16 8.79 0.20 -3.77
CA ARG A 16 8.10 0.31 -5.07
C ARG A 16 6.81 1.12 -4.96
N THR A 17 6.01 0.93 -3.91
CA THR A 17 4.77 1.68 -3.68
C THR A 17 5.06 3.16 -3.38
N TYR A 18 5.86 3.44 -2.35
CA TYR A 18 6.02 4.81 -1.84
C TYR A 18 7.12 5.62 -2.57
N GLY A 19 8.04 4.95 -3.26
CA GLY A 19 9.16 5.58 -3.97
C GLY A 19 10.03 6.42 -3.04
N ARG A 20 10.40 7.63 -3.46
CA ARG A 20 11.37 8.51 -2.77
C ARG A 20 11.02 8.89 -1.33
N VAL A 21 9.76 8.74 -0.91
CA VAL A 21 9.32 9.07 0.46
C VAL A 21 9.34 7.87 1.40
N SER A 22 9.66 6.67 0.91
CA SER A 22 9.64 5.42 1.69
C SER A 22 10.47 5.51 2.98
N THR A 23 11.73 5.94 2.89
CA THR A 23 12.63 6.09 4.06
C THR A 23 12.06 7.07 5.08
N LYS A 24 11.53 8.21 4.62
CA LYS A 24 10.93 9.20 5.52
C LYS A 24 9.69 8.64 6.23
N LEU A 25 8.88 7.86 5.52
CA LEU A 25 7.68 7.24 6.07
C LEU A 25 8.04 6.15 7.10
N LEU A 26 9.01 5.29 6.79
CA LEU A 26 9.52 4.27 7.73
C LEU A 26 10.10 4.91 8.99
N ASN A 27 10.93 5.96 8.86
CA ASN A 27 11.47 6.67 10.02
C ASN A 27 10.36 7.30 10.88
N ARG A 28 9.28 7.80 10.26
CA ARG A 28 8.12 8.32 10.99
C ARG A 28 7.40 7.20 11.74
N ILE A 29 7.18 6.05 11.11
CA ILE A 29 6.56 4.88 11.74
C ILE A 29 7.41 4.39 12.93
N ASP A 30 8.71 4.25 12.72
CA ASP A 30 9.69 3.82 13.73
C ASP A 30 9.68 4.75 14.95
N SER A 31 9.57 6.07 14.71
CA SER A 31 9.50 7.06 15.78
C SER A 31 8.28 6.92 16.71
N PHE A 32 7.23 6.22 16.28
CA PHE A 32 6.12 5.85 17.16
C PHE A 32 6.43 4.60 17.97
N HIS A 33 6.89 3.52 17.31
CA HIS A 33 7.33 2.29 17.96
C HIS A 33 8.06 1.37 16.96
N PRO A 34 9.19 0.74 17.31
CA PRO A 34 9.95 -0.13 16.40
C PRO A 34 9.15 -1.35 15.91
N ASP A 35 8.30 -1.93 16.78
CA ASP A 35 7.45 -3.06 16.37
C ASP A 35 6.44 -2.70 15.27
N LEU A 36 6.10 -1.42 15.07
CA LEU A 36 5.21 -1.02 13.97
C LEU A 36 5.90 -1.19 12.62
N VAL A 37 7.21 -0.92 12.52
CA VAL A 37 7.98 -1.18 11.30
C VAL A 37 8.01 -2.69 11.03
N TYR A 38 8.22 -3.51 12.06
CA TYR A 38 8.15 -4.96 11.95
C TYR A 38 6.76 -5.43 11.45
N SER A 39 5.68 -4.97 12.08
CA SER A 39 4.32 -5.33 11.68
C SER A 39 4.00 -4.93 10.24
N ILE A 40 4.44 -3.75 9.80
CA ILE A 40 4.20 -3.29 8.44
C ILE A 40 5.05 -4.08 7.44
N LEU A 41 6.36 -4.15 7.62
CA LEU A 41 7.24 -4.73 6.60
C LEU A 41 7.19 -6.26 6.59
N GLU A 42 7.29 -6.91 7.75
CA GLU A 42 7.38 -8.37 7.81
C GLU A 42 6.01 -9.05 7.83
N CYS A 43 4.97 -8.46 8.42
CA CYS A 43 3.64 -9.11 8.45
C CYS A 43 2.74 -8.72 7.29
N VAL A 44 2.71 -7.44 6.89
CA VAL A 44 1.80 -6.97 5.84
C VAL A 44 2.46 -6.99 4.47
N TYR A 45 3.56 -6.25 4.30
CA TYR A 45 4.17 -6.07 2.98
C TYR A 45 4.87 -7.33 2.47
N SER A 46 5.55 -8.09 3.33
CA SER A 46 6.23 -9.33 2.94
C SER A 46 5.27 -10.44 2.52
N ASP A 47 4.22 -10.67 3.29
CA ASP A 47 3.44 -11.91 3.17
C ASP A 47 2.13 -11.70 2.41
N ILE A 48 1.54 -10.50 2.49
CA ILE A 48 0.25 -10.18 1.86
C ILE A 48 0.47 -9.37 0.59
N LEU A 49 0.97 -8.13 0.71
CA LEU A 49 0.96 -7.19 -0.42
C LEU A 49 1.99 -7.51 -1.50
N SER A 50 3.12 -8.11 -1.15
CA SER A 50 4.12 -8.58 -2.13
C SER A 50 3.90 -10.03 -2.60
N ASN A 51 2.76 -10.63 -2.29
CA ASN A 51 2.43 -11.94 -2.83
C ASN A 51 1.86 -11.81 -4.25
N ASP A 52 2.74 -11.96 -5.22
CA ASP A 52 2.44 -11.83 -6.65
C ASP A 52 2.04 -13.17 -7.32
N ALA A 53 1.85 -14.24 -6.55
CA ALA A 53 1.47 -15.54 -7.09
C ALA A 53 0.04 -15.59 -7.66
N ILE A 54 -0.83 -14.66 -7.25
CA ILE A 54 -2.25 -14.59 -7.69
C ILE A 54 -2.55 -13.21 -8.27
N LEU A 55 -2.21 -12.15 -7.56
CA LEU A 55 -2.46 -10.76 -7.96
C LEU A 55 -1.13 -10.06 -8.15
N SER A 56 -0.94 -9.38 -9.28
CA SER A 56 0.21 -8.52 -9.50
C SER A 56 0.28 -7.38 -8.46
N ASP A 57 1.46 -6.77 -8.32
CA ASP A 57 1.65 -5.57 -7.47
C ASP A 57 0.60 -4.49 -7.78
N SER A 58 0.31 -4.27 -9.08
CA SER A 58 -0.67 -3.27 -9.55
C SER A 58 -2.11 -3.63 -9.19
N GLU A 59 -2.48 -4.90 -9.27
CA GLU A 59 -3.81 -5.40 -8.88
C GLU A 59 -4.02 -5.33 -7.36
N SER A 60 -3.01 -5.71 -6.58
CA SER A 60 -3.06 -5.62 -5.12
C SER A 60 -3.17 -4.16 -4.65
N GLU A 61 -2.45 -3.24 -5.28
CA GLU A 61 -2.48 -1.83 -4.92
C GLU A 61 -3.82 -1.16 -5.28
N ILE A 62 -4.44 -1.49 -6.44
CA ILE A 62 -5.74 -0.91 -6.80
C ILE A 62 -6.87 -1.43 -5.89
N ILE A 63 -6.79 -2.68 -5.44
CA ILE A 63 -7.69 -3.23 -4.40
C ILE A 63 -7.49 -2.50 -3.07
N THR A 64 -6.23 -2.24 -2.70
CA THR A 64 -5.88 -1.49 -1.49
C THR A 64 -6.44 -0.06 -1.53
N VAL A 65 -6.36 0.62 -2.68
CA VAL A 65 -6.98 1.94 -2.89
C VAL A 65 -8.49 1.90 -2.66
N ALA A 66 -9.19 0.88 -3.18
CA ALA A 66 -10.63 0.71 -2.98
C ALA A 66 -10.99 0.55 -1.50
N ALA A 67 -10.29 -0.35 -0.79
CA ALA A 67 -10.50 -0.60 0.62
C ALA A 67 -10.27 0.66 1.47
N ILE A 68 -9.18 1.38 1.22
CA ILE A 68 -8.82 2.61 1.93
C ILE A 68 -9.83 3.74 1.67
N CYS A 69 -10.37 3.83 0.44
CA CYS A 69 -11.42 4.79 0.10
C CYS A 69 -12.66 4.61 0.99
N ILE A 70 -13.04 3.36 1.25
CA ILE A 70 -14.18 3.03 2.12
C ILE A 70 -13.85 3.32 3.59
N LEU A 71 -12.62 2.98 4.04
CA LEU A 71 -12.15 3.20 5.42
C LEU A 71 -11.97 4.69 5.80
N ASP A 72 -12.04 5.60 4.82
CA ASP A 72 -11.98 7.06 5.03
C ASP A 72 -10.68 7.57 5.67
N THR A 73 -9.54 7.02 5.22
CA THR A 73 -8.21 7.43 5.70
C THR A 73 -7.47 8.25 4.61
N PRO A 74 -7.71 9.57 4.50
CA PRO A 74 -7.30 10.38 3.35
C PRO A 74 -5.79 10.43 3.10
N GLU A 75 -4.96 10.43 4.15
CA GLU A 75 -3.50 10.42 4.00
C GLU A 75 -2.98 9.11 3.39
N GLN A 76 -3.58 7.98 3.79
CA GLN A 76 -3.28 6.68 3.19
C GLN A 76 -3.82 6.63 1.76
N LEU A 77 -5.05 7.09 1.52
CA LEU A 77 -5.65 7.11 0.19
C LEU A 77 -4.78 7.87 -0.80
N PHE A 78 -4.33 9.07 -0.41
CA PHE A 78 -3.42 9.87 -1.22
C PHE A 78 -2.12 9.12 -1.54
N SER A 79 -1.53 8.47 -0.54
CA SER A 79 -0.25 7.77 -0.71
C SER A 79 -0.40 6.54 -1.63
N HIS A 80 -1.46 5.75 -1.47
CA HIS A 80 -1.71 4.55 -2.25
C HIS A 80 -2.22 4.85 -3.67
N VAL A 81 -2.96 5.94 -3.89
CA VAL A 81 -3.27 6.40 -5.27
C VAL A 81 -1.98 6.74 -6.02
N ARG A 82 -1.01 7.38 -5.36
CA ARG A 82 0.30 7.63 -5.96
C ARG A 82 1.12 6.35 -6.13
N GLY A 83 0.96 5.39 -5.22
CA GLY A 83 1.53 4.04 -5.32
C GLY A 83 1.04 3.32 -6.57
N ALA A 84 -0.28 3.26 -6.77
CA ALA A 84 -0.92 2.65 -7.94
C ALA A 84 -0.38 3.23 -9.25
N LYS A 85 -0.29 4.56 -9.36
CA LYS A 85 0.31 5.23 -10.53
C LYS A 85 1.77 4.83 -10.75
N ARG A 86 2.56 4.73 -9.67
CA ARG A 86 3.97 4.32 -9.75
C ARG A 86 4.12 2.87 -10.18
N LEU A 87 3.17 2.00 -9.81
CA LEU A 87 3.08 0.61 -10.24
C LEU A 87 2.42 0.46 -11.63
N GLY A 88 2.20 1.55 -12.37
CA GLY A 88 1.72 1.53 -13.75
C GLY A 88 0.21 1.32 -13.91
N VAL A 89 -0.58 1.46 -12.84
CA VAL A 89 -2.05 1.46 -12.95
C VAL A 89 -2.47 2.70 -13.74
N ALA A 90 -3.31 2.51 -14.77
CA ALA A 90 -3.83 3.59 -15.59
C ALA A 90 -4.72 4.54 -14.76
N ASP A 91 -4.63 5.84 -15.03
CA ASP A 91 -5.44 6.86 -14.34
C ASP A 91 -6.94 6.56 -14.46
N THR A 92 -7.41 6.10 -15.63
CA THR A 92 -8.82 5.72 -15.83
C THR A 92 -9.28 4.58 -14.93
N ALA A 93 -8.41 3.61 -14.61
CA ALA A 93 -8.74 2.54 -13.69
C ALA A 93 -8.79 3.03 -12.23
N ILE A 94 -7.89 3.94 -11.86
CA ILE A 94 -7.89 4.59 -10.54
C ILE A 94 -9.17 5.42 -10.35
N ASP A 95 -9.55 6.20 -11.35
CA ASP A 95 -10.76 7.02 -11.29
C ASP A 95 -12.00 6.14 -11.16
N ALA A 96 -12.10 5.07 -11.97
CA ALA A 96 -13.21 4.12 -11.92
C ALA A 96 -13.32 3.42 -10.55
N ILE A 97 -12.21 2.96 -9.96
CA ILE A 97 -12.28 2.27 -8.66
C ILE A 97 -12.69 3.22 -7.54
N LEU A 98 -12.25 4.49 -7.59
CA LEU A 98 -12.64 5.51 -6.61
C LEU A 98 -14.12 5.90 -6.75
N GLU A 99 -14.64 5.99 -7.97
CA GLU A 99 -16.06 6.22 -8.22
C GLU A 99 -16.90 5.09 -7.65
N LEU A 100 -16.62 3.83 -8.03
CA LEU A 100 -17.32 2.65 -7.54
C LEU A 100 -17.25 2.53 -6.00
N SER A 101 -16.08 2.79 -5.41
CA SER A 101 -15.91 2.74 -3.95
C SER A 101 -16.78 3.77 -3.22
N ARG A 102 -16.94 4.97 -3.79
CA ARG A 102 -17.80 6.02 -3.22
C ARG A 102 -19.27 5.69 -3.38
N GLU A 103 -19.66 5.11 -4.51
CA GLU A 103 -21.03 4.62 -4.70
C GLU A 103 -21.40 3.56 -3.65
N ILE A 104 -20.51 2.58 -3.43
CA ILE A 104 -20.68 1.55 -2.39
C ILE A 104 -20.79 2.19 -1.00
N LYS A 105 -19.92 3.15 -0.67
CA LYS A 105 -19.94 3.85 0.63
C LYS A 105 -21.24 4.62 0.87
N ASN A 106 -21.91 5.09 -0.18
CA ASN A 106 -23.16 5.84 -0.08
C ASN A 106 -24.41 4.96 0.12
N ILE A 107 -24.30 3.65 -0.09
CA ILE A 107 -25.41 2.69 0.08
C ILE A 107 -25.27 1.80 1.32
N SER A 108 -24.12 1.86 2.01
CA SER A 108 -23.84 1.17 3.28
C SER A 108 -24.10 2.07 4.48
#